data_AF-A0A521TMJ4-F1
#
_entry.id   AF-A0A521TMJ4-F1
#
_cell.length_a   1.000
_cell.length_b   1.000
_cell.length_c   1.000
_cell.angle_alpha   90.00
_cell.angle_beta   90.00
_cell.angle_gamma   90.00
#
_symmetry.space_group_name_H-M   'P 1'
#
loop_
_entity.id
_entity.type
_entity.pdbx_description
1 polymer ?
#
loop_
_entity_poly.entity_id
_entity_poly.type
_entity_poly.pdbx_seq_one_letter_code
_entity_poly.pdbx_strand_id
1 'polypeptide(L)'
;MKKYNYKNIQTSNLTTSSSLTVKQMRIIDQNAMNYGIPVEIMMENAGKAIAVHVFQKFPNLEEKNITCISGWGNNGGGVISATRHL
;
A
#
# COMPACT_ATOMS: atom_id res chain seq x y z
N MET A 1 3.34 13.98 -15.49
CA MET A 1 3.41 13.29 -14.18
C MET A 1 4.87 13.23 -13.71
N LYS A 2 5.18 13.69 -12.49
CA LYS A 2 6.55 13.62 -11.93
C LYS A 2 6.87 12.15 -11.60
N LYS A 3 7.93 11.59 -12.19
CA LYS A 3 8.43 10.24 -11.85
C LYS A 3 9.08 10.29 -10.47
N TYR A 4 8.44 9.71 -9.46
CA TYR A 4 9.02 9.59 -8.12
C TYR A 4 10.07 8.47 -8.12
N ASN A 5 11.30 8.79 -7.67
CA ASN A 5 12.41 7.85 -7.66
C ASN A 5 12.38 6.99 -6.38
N TYR A 6 11.72 5.84 -6.46
CA TYR A 6 11.46 4.93 -5.32
C TYR A 6 12.65 4.07 -4.88
N LYS A 7 13.86 4.26 -5.44
CA LYS A 7 15.02 3.39 -5.21
C LYS A 7 15.69 3.52 -3.82
N ASN A 8 15.29 4.48 -2.97
CA ASN A 8 16.08 4.86 -1.77
C ASN A 8 15.34 4.76 -0.41
N ILE A 9 14.27 3.97 -0.27
CA ILE A 9 13.58 3.85 1.03
C ILE A 9 14.28 2.78 1.89
N GLN A 10 15.02 3.22 2.91
CA GLN A 10 15.65 2.34 3.90
C GLN A 10 14.60 1.69 4.81
N THR A 11 14.61 0.36 4.91
CA THR A 11 13.78 -0.41 5.83
C THR A 11 14.46 -0.52 7.20
N SER A 12 13.92 0.15 8.21
CA SER A 12 14.37 0.03 9.61
C SER A 12 14.04 -1.37 10.17
N ASN A 13 15.00 -1.97 10.88
CA ASN A 13 14.86 -3.27 11.55
C ASN A 13 13.76 -3.23 12.63
N LEU A 14 12.59 -3.81 12.33
CA LEU A 14 11.50 -4.00 13.29
C LEU A 14 11.59 -5.42 13.90
N THR A 15 12.04 -5.49 15.15
CA THR A 15 12.07 -6.73 15.95
C THR A 15 10.67 -7.06 16.47
N THR A 16 10.26 -8.33 16.27
CA THR A 16 9.00 -9.00 16.65
C THR A 16 7.71 -8.45 16.01
N SER A 17 7.38 -8.95 14.81
CA SER A 17 6.04 -8.77 14.22
C SER A 17 5.03 -9.71 14.89
N SER A 18 4.36 -9.26 15.95
CA SER A 18 3.14 -9.93 16.40
C SER A 18 2.08 -9.80 15.31
N SER A 19 1.56 -10.91 14.80
CA SER A 19 0.46 -10.89 13.84
C SER A 19 -0.80 -10.29 14.47
N LEU A 20 -1.51 -9.45 13.71
CA LEU A 20 -2.78 -8.87 14.14
C LEU A 20 -3.94 -9.72 13.62
N THR A 21 -4.94 -9.92 14.46
CA THR A 21 -6.23 -10.47 14.03
C THR A 21 -6.99 -9.45 13.18
N VAL A 22 -7.92 -9.91 12.34
CA VAL A 22 -8.82 -9.04 11.57
C VAL A 22 -9.59 -8.05 12.47
N LYS A 23 -10.01 -8.50 13.66
CA LYS A 23 -10.71 -7.65 14.63
C LYS A 23 -9.82 -6.52 15.14
N GLN A 24 -8.55 -6.82 15.47
CA GLN A 24 -7.59 -5.80 15.90
C GLN A 24 -7.31 -4.79 14.79
N MET A 25 -7.11 -5.25 13.55
CA MET A 25 -6.85 -4.35 12.42
C MET A 25 -8.03 -3.40 12.17
N ARG A 26 -9.27 -3.90 12.23
CA ARG A 26 -10.47 -3.04 12.11
C ARG A 26 -10.54 -1.97 13.21
N ILE A 27 -10.15 -2.30 14.44
CA ILE A 27 -10.09 -1.32 15.54
C ILE A 27 -9.01 -0.28 15.27
N ILE A 28 -7.85 -0.67 14.75
CA ILE A 28 -6.78 0.25 14.37
C ILE A 28 -7.25 1.22 13.28
N ASP A 29 -7.88 0.70 12.22
CA ASP A 29 -8.43 1.54 11.13
C ASP A 29 -9.49 2.52 11.66
N GLN A 30 -10.38 2.05 12.53
CA GLN A 30 -11.40 2.91 13.14
C GLN A 30 -10.79 4.00 14.02
N ASN A 31 -9.77 3.66 14.80
CA ASN A 31 -9.06 4.65 15.62
C ASN A 31 -8.34 5.67 14.75
N ALA A 32 -7.69 5.26 13.66
CA ALA A 32 -7.05 6.17 12.73
C ALA A 32 -8.05 7.20 12.16
N MET A 33 -9.24 6.75 11.77
CA MET A 33 -10.33 7.66 11.37
C MET A 33 -10.74 8.61 12.50
N ASN A 34 -10.88 8.12 13.74
CA ASN A 34 -11.22 8.95 14.89
C ASN A 34 -10.13 10.00 15.21
N TYR A 35 -8.87 9.71 14.89
CA TYR A 35 -7.75 10.66 14.98
C TYR A 35 -7.64 11.59 13.76
N GLY A 36 -8.60 11.54 12.82
CA GLY A 36 -8.66 12.44 11.68
C GLY A 36 -7.88 11.97 10.46
N ILE A 37 -7.52 10.69 10.36
CA ILE A 37 -6.91 10.10 9.16
C ILE A 37 -8.01 9.46 8.30
N PRO A 38 -8.40 10.05 7.16
CA PRO A 38 -9.44 9.51 6.31
C PRO A 38 -9.01 8.17 5.68
N VAL A 39 -9.98 7.28 5.40
CA VAL A 39 -9.73 5.97 4.77
C VAL A 39 -9.04 6.13 3.44
N GLU A 40 -9.39 7.15 2.67
CA GLU A 40 -8.82 7.46 1.36
C GLU A 40 -7.31 7.70 1.45
N ILE A 41 -6.84 8.39 2.49
CA ILE A 41 -5.42 8.64 2.73
C ILE A 41 -4.72 7.35 3.18
N MET A 42 -5.36 6.54 4.02
CA MET A 42 -4.82 5.24 4.41
C MET A 42 -4.66 4.32 3.19
N MET A 43 -5.67 4.27 2.32
CA MET A 43 -5.62 3.48 1.08
C MET A 43 -4.59 4.02 0.09
N GLU A 44 -4.44 5.34 -0.01
CA GLU A 44 -3.41 5.96 -0.86
C GLU A 44 -1.99 5.60 -0.41
N ASN A 45 -1.76 5.60 0.90
CA ASN A 45 -0.48 5.16 1.47
C ASN A 45 -0.24 3.67 1.26
N ALA A 46 -1.27 2.83 1.42
CA ALA A 46 -1.19 1.40 1.16
C ALA A 46 -0.87 1.12 -0.33
N GLY A 47 -1.58 1.78 -1.25
CA GLY A 47 -1.35 1.65 -2.69
C GLY A 47 0.06 2.05 -3.11
N LYS A 48 0.54 3.19 -2.61
CA LYS A 48 1.93 3.63 -2.82
C LYS A 48 2.95 2.61 -2.31
N ALA A 49 2.74 2.05 -1.11
CA ALA A 49 3.64 1.05 -0.54
C ALA A 49 3.68 -0.25 -1.37
N ILE A 50 2.52 -0.70 -1.88
CA ILE A 50 2.43 -1.83 -2.81
C ILE A 50 3.23 -1.52 -4.08
N ALA A 51 3.02 -0.36 -4.70
CA ALA A 51 3.72 0.01 -5.93
C ALA A 51 5.25 0.05 -5.75
N VAL A 52 5.72 0.66 -4.65
CA VAL A 52 7.15 0.65 -4.27
C VAL A 52 7.68 -0.78 -4.19
N HIS A 53 6.97 -1.68 -3.51
CA HIS A 53 7.41 -3.06 -3.38
C HIS A 53 7.46 -3.79 -4.74
N VAL A 54 6.49 -3.53 -5.62
CA VAL A 54 6.48 -4.10 -6.98
C VAL A 54 7.67 -3.59 -7.80
N PHE A 55 7.96 -2.28 -7.80
CA PHE A 55 9.14 -1.73 -8.49
C PHE A 55 10.47 -2.29 -7.96
N GLN A 56 10.56 -2.51 -6.65
CA GLN A 56 11.74 -3.12 -6.03
C GLN A 56 11.90 -4.60 -6.43
N LYS A 57 10.79 -5.33 -6.50
CA LYS A 57 10.78 -6.76 -6.85
C LYS A 57 11.02 -7.01 -8.34
N PHE A 58 10.59 -6.08 -9.21
CA PHE A 58 10.65 -6.22 -10.66
C PHE A 58 11.39 -5.03 -11.29
N PRO A 59 12.73 -5.09 -11.46
CA PRO A 59 13.55 -3.95 -11.88
C PRO A 59 13.25 -3.42 -13.30
N ASN A 60 12.63 -4.23 -14.17
CA ASN A 60 12.23 -3.86 -15.53
C ASN A 60 10.70 -3.85 -15.66
N LEU A 61 10.00 -3.29 -14.68
CA LEU A 61 8.53 -3.30 -14.65
C LEU A 61 7.90 -2.58 -15.87
N GLU A 62 8.57 -1.53 -16.38
CA GLU A 62 8.14 -0.73 -17.55
C GLU A 62 8.01 -1.57 -18.85
N GLU A 63 8.68 -2.72 -18.92
CA GLU A 63 8.62 -3.64 -20.06
C GLU A 63 7.56 -4.73 -19.87
N LYS A 64 6.79 -4.68 -18.78
CA LYS A 64 5.84 -5.72 -18.40
C LYS A 64 4.41 -5.22 -18.47
N ASN A 65 3.50 -6.11 -18.85
CA ASN A 65 2.09 -5.90 -18.68
C ASN A 65 1.71 -6.23 -17.23
N ILE A 66 0.94 -5.35 -16.59
CA ILE A 66 0.46 -5.52 -15.23
C ILE A 66 -1.05 -5.75 -15.27
N THR A 67 -1.49 -6.87 -14.71
CA THR A 67 -2.92 -7.14 -14.49
C THR A 67 -3.25 -6.85 -13.03
N CYS A 68 -4.15 -5.89 -12.79
CA CYS A 68 -4.63 -5.56 -11.45
C CYS A 68 -6.05 -6.11 -11.25
N ILE A 69 -6.26 -6.89 -10.18
CA ILE A 69 -7.58 -7.48 -9.85
C ILE A 69 -8.05 -6.88 -8.53
N SER A 70 -9.17 -6.17 -8.57
CA SER A 70 -9.74 -5.49 -7.39
C SER A 70 -11.08 -6.11 -7.00
N GLY A 71 -11.24 -6.37 -5.70
CA GLY A 71 -12.54 -6.68 -5.10
C GLY A 71 -13.33 -5.43 -4.70
N TRP A 72 -14.48 -5.61 -4.07
CA TRP A 72 -15.39 -4.51 -3.67
C TRP A 72 -15.05 -3.84 -2.32
N GLY A 73 -14.15 -4.43 -1.52
CA GLY A 73 -13.78 -3.91 -0.19
C GLY A 73 -12.55 -3.01 -0.17
N ASN A 74 -12.10 -2.62 1.03
CA ASN A 74 -10.94 -1.75 1.25
C ASN A 74 -9.67 -2.26 0.56
N ASN A 75 -9.44 -3.58 0.56
CA ASN A 75 -8.31 -4.17 -0.17
C ASN A 75 -8.37 -3.87 -1.67
N GLY A 76 -9.57 -3.85 -2.26
CA GLY A 76 -9.76 -3.42 -3.64
C GLY A 76 -9.42 -1.95 -3.85
N GLY A 77 -9.83 -1.08 -2.93
CA GLY A 77 -9.39 0.32 -2.90
C GLY A 77 -7.87 0.47 -2.90
N GLY A 78 -7.16 -0.35 -2.11
CA GLY A 78 -5.70 -0.41 -2.11
C GLY A 78 -5.10 -0.83 -3.45
N VAL A 79 -5.70 -1.80 -4.14
CA VAL A 79 -5.28 -2.20 -5.51
C VAL A 79 -5.50 -1.07 -6.51
N ILE A 80 -6.66 -0.41 -6.47
CA ILE A 80 -6.98 0.70 -7.38
C ILE A 80 -6.00 1.87 -7.16
N SER A 81 -5.69 2.21 -5.91
CA SER A 81 -4.67 3.22 -5.61
C SER A 81 -3.29 2.77 -6.11
N ALA A 82 -2.87 1.53 -5.81
CA ALA A 82 -1.58 0.99 -6.27
C ALA A 82 -1.43 1.09 -7.79
N THR A 83 -2.49 0.77 -8.54
CA THR A 83 -2.49 0.81 -10.01
C THR A 83 -2.17 2.19 -10.57
N ARG A 84 -2.49 3.28 -9.86
CA ARG A 84 -2.14 4.65 -10.28
C ARG A 84 -0.67 5.00 -10.04
N HIS A 85 0.00 4.26 -9.15
CA HIS A 85 1.41 4.45 -8.81
C HIS A 85 2.34 3.54 -9.62
N LEU A 86 1.83 2.40 -10.10
CA LEU A 86 2.49 1.48 -11.02
C LEU A 86 2.53 2.05 -12.44
#